data_AF-A0A812T014-F1
#
_entry.id   AF-A0A812T014-F1
#
_cell.length_a   1.000
_cell.length_b   1.000
_cell.length_c   1.000
_cell.angle_alpha   90.00
_cell.angle_beta   90.00
_cell.angle_gamma   90.00
#
_symmetry.space_group_name_H-M   'P 1'
#
loop_
_entity.id
_entity.type
_entity.pdbx_description
1 polymer ?
#
loop_
_entity_poly.entity_id
_entity_poly.type
_entity_poly.pdbx_seq_one_letter_code
_entity_poly.pdbx_strand_id
1 'polypeptide(L)'
;MELKQGLRSVTRPVRCGETFLLLVKLALLSQRVADEVQTFKCKSFMDGNGSACTLTNMTHVDDGVYRNDCVSPSCFRSDGTLAEIEYDCTLEDFTRIVESYSRQLDLAFERLDKVTPLVLRGIATDMRQLVEENVIDKIVWIADGVTCGFMGATFFTFVDGMCFRGVWGFSAIAASYVACAVLALFLVILLYLVWRFALDTYELNKQDNQAARPYTGVTVEGEPLTNAAKE
;
A
#
# COMPACT_ATOMS: atom_id res chain seq x y z
N MET A 1 28.60 -27.79 -37.77
CA MET A 1 28.17 -26.39 -37.94
C MET A 1 26.78 -26.28 -37.36
N GLU A 2 26.68 -25.90 -36.08
CA GLU A 2 25.39 -25.77 -35.38
C GLU A 2 25.10 -24.31 -35.07
N LEU A 3 23.97 -23.84 -35.60
CA LEU A 3 23.40 -22.52 -35.39
C LEU A 3 22.80 -22.43 -33.97
N LYS A 4 23.56 -21.89 -33.02
CA LYS A 4 23.02 -21.43 -31.72
C LYS A 4 22.25 -20.12 -31.93
N GLN A 5 20.93 -20.21 -32.05
CA GLN A 5 20.04 -19.05 -31.93
C GLN A 5 19.95 -18.61 -30.47
N GLY A 6 20.40 -17.38 -30.20
CA GLY A 6 20.30 -16.73 -28.90
C GLY A 6 18.91 -16.14 -28.68
N LEU A 7 18.11 -16.81 -27.83
CA LEU A 7 16.93 -16.22 -27.20
C LEU A 7 17.40 -15.22 -26.12
N ARG A 8 17.45 -13.94 -26.48
CA ARG A 8 17.47 -12.85 -25.50
C ARG A 8 16.08 -12.75 -24.88
N SER A 9 15.95 -13.16 -23.63
CA SER A 9 14.75 -12.88 -22.82
C SER A 9 14.67 -11.39 -22.55
N VAL A 10 13.79 -10.71 -23.30
CA VAL A 10 13.35 -9.35 -22.98
C VAL A 10 12.38 -9.47 -21.81
N THR A 11 12.88 -9.35 -20.58
CA THR A 11 12.07 -9.15 -19.38
C THR A 11 11.43 -7.76 -19.46
N ARG A 12 10.24 -7.68 -20.04
CA ARG A 12 9.36 -6.52 -19.84
C ARG A 12 8.87 -6.54 -18.38
N PRO A 13 8.80 -5.40 -17.68
CA PRO A 13 8.19 -5.33 -16.37
C PRO A 13 6.73 -5.77 -16.49
N VAL A 14 6.42 -6.94 -15.96
CA VAL A 14 5.06 -7.46 -15.87
C VAL A 14 4.32 -6.58 -14.86
N ARG A 15 3.35 -5.80 -15.33
CA ARG A 15 2.41 -5.10 -14.44
C ARG A 15 1.67 -6.18 -13.66
N CYS A 16 1.81 -6.20 -12.34
CA CYS A 16 1.18 -7.18 -11.44
C CYS A 16 -0.37 -7.28 -11.55
N GLY A 17 -1.03 -6.42 -12.32
CA GLY A 17 -2.49 -6.45 -12.50
C GLY A 17 -3.01 -7.50 -13.49
N GLU A 18 -2.32 -7.77 -14.60
CA GLU A 18 -2.91 -8.59 -15.68
C GLU A 18 -2.95 -10.09 -15.35
N THR A 19 -1.96 -10.59 -14.61
CA THR A 19 -1.90 -12.02 -14.23
C THR A 19 -2.97 -12.39 -13.20
N PHE A 20 -3.31 -11.47 -12.30
CA PHE A 20 -4.38 -11.67 -11.31
C PHE A 20 -5.75 -11.70 -11.99
N LEU A 21 -5.97 -10.82 -12.98
CA LEU A 21 -7.21 -10.75 -13.74
C LEU A 21 -7.47 -12.03 -14.55
N LEU A 22 -6.41 -12.65 -15.09
CA LEU A 22 -6.50 -13.96 -15.75
C LEU A 22 -6.83 -15.10 -14.77
N LEU A 23 -6.24 -15.12 -13.58
CA LEU A 23 -6.52 -16.14 -12.57
C LEU A 23 -7.94 -16.05 -12.00
N VAL A 24 -8.43 -14.83 -11.74
CA VAL A 24 -9.83 -14.61 -11.31
C VAL A 24 -10.80 -15.01 -12.41
N LYS A 25 -10.49 -14.70 -13.68
CA LYS A 25 -11.31 -15.11 -14.82
C LYS A 25 -11.38 -16.64 -14.97
N LEU A 26 -10.26 -17.34 -14.78
CA LEU A 26 -10.21 -18.81 -14.76
C LEU A 26 -10.99 -19.42 -13.59
N ALA A 27 -10.89 -18.85 -12.39
CA ALA A 27 -11.63 -19.29 -11.22
C ALA A 27 -13.16 -19.11 -11.40
N LEU A 28 -13.58 -17.96 -11.93
CA LEU A 28 -14.99 -17.67 -12.20
C LEU A 28 -15.58 -18.50 -13.34
N LEU A 29 -14.76 -18.90 -14.32
CA LEU A 29 -15.20 -19.79 -15.41
C LEU A 29 -15.34 -21.24 -14.94
N SER A 30 -14.54 -21.68 -13.97
CA SER A 30 -14.62 -23.05 -13.43
C SER A 30 -15.89 -23.34 -12.62
N GLN A 31 -16.61 -22.31 -12.17
CA GLN A 31 -17.80 -22.45 -11.33
C GLN A 31 -19.12 -22.48 -12.14
N ARG A 32 -19.03 -22.48 -13.48
CA ARG A 32 -20.12 -22.09 -14.38
C ARG A 32 -20.71 -23.24 -15.23
N VAL A 33 -21.03 -24.38 -14.61
CA VAL A 33 -21.74 -25.49 -15.30
C VAL A 33 -23.12 -25.80 -14.72
N ALA A 34 -23.55 -25.13 -13.65
CA ALA A 34 -24.91 -25.30 -13.15
C ALA A 34 -25.40 -24.00 -12.48
N ASP A 35 -26.03 -23.11 -13.23
CA ASP A 35 -27.44 -22.73 -12.96
C ASP A 35 -27.94 -21.65 -13.93
N GLU A 36 -29.24 -21.71 -14.22
CA GLU A 36 -30.02 -20.75 -14.98
C GLU A 36 -29.94 -19.33 -14.38
N VAL A 37 -29.70 -18.32 -15.24
CA VAL A 37 -29.80 -16.87 -14.96
C VAL A 37 -29.26 -16.44 -13.58
N GLN A 38 -27.95 -16.59 -13.38
CA GLN A 38 -27.28 -16.07 -12.18
C GLN A 38 -27.32 -14.53 -12.20
N THR A 39 -28.18 -13.96 -11.36
CA THR A 39 -28.15 -12.55 -10.99
C THR A 39 -27.05 -12.35 -9.95
N PHE A 40 -26.12 -11.45 -10.22
CA PHE A 40 -25.04 -11.10 -9.28
C PHE A 40 -25.50 -9.91 -8.44
N LYS A 41 -25.13 -9.90 -7.16
CA LYS A 41 -25.34 -8.73 -6.30
C LYS A 41 -24.20 -7.73 -6.52
N CYS A 42 -24.48 -6.67 -7.27
CA CYS A 42 -23.57 -5.54 -7.43
C CYS A 42 -23.84 -4.48 -6.36
N LYS A 43 -22.79 -3.77 -5.97
CA LYS A 43 -22.86 -2.64 -5.05
C LYS A 43 -22.37 -1.36 -5.72
N SER A 44 -23.07 -0.26 -5.47
CA SER A 44 -22.66 1.08 -5.90
C SER A 44 -22.90 2.07 -4.77
N PHE A 45 -22.21 3.21 -4.80
CA PHE A 45 -22.47 4.29 -3.86
C PHE A 45 -23.72 5.06 -4.29
N MET A 46 -24.41 5.61 -3.31
CA MET A 46 -25.64 6.39 -3.52
C MET A 46 -25.37 7.85 -3.15
N ASP A 47 -25.84 8.78 -3.98
CA ASP A 47 -25.80 10.20 -3.67
C ASP A 47 -26.94 10.61 -2.71
N GLY A 48 -26.94 11.86 -2.27
CA GLY A 48 -27.98 12.40 -1.39
C GLY A 48 -29.38 12.45 -2.00
N ASN A 49 -29.50 12.31 -3.34
CA ASN A 49 -30.77 12.24 -4.06
C ASN A 49 -31.24 10.79 -4.28
N GLY A 50 -30.44 9.82 -3.85
CA GLY A 50 -30.70 8.40 -4.02
C GLY A 50 -30.33 7.82 -5.38
N SER A 51 -29.59 8.56 -6.21
CA SER A 51 -29.06 8.07 -7.48
C SER A 51 -27.71 7.38 -7.28
N ALA A 52 -27.40 6.41 -8.16
CA ALA A 52 -26.10 5.75 -8.14
C ALA A 52 -24.99 6.75 -8.50
N CYS A 53 -24.02 6.92 -7.61
CA CYS A 53 -22.85 7.75 -7.80
C CYS A 53 -21.65 6.90 -8.22
N THR A 54 -20.98 7.30 -9.30
CA THR A 54 -19.75 6.64 -9.79
C THR A 54 -18.65 7.66 -10.03
N LEU A 55 -17.40 7.28 -9.70
CA LEU A 55 -16.24 8.17 -9.87
C LEU A 55 -15.85 8.41 -11.34
N THR A 56 -16.43 7.66 -12.28
CA THR A 56 -16.08 7.71 -13.71
C THR A 56 -16.28 9.10 -14.34
N ASN A 57 -17.26 9.87 -13.84
CA ASN A 57 -17.59 11.21 -14.32
C ASN A 57 -17.11 12.32 -13.38
N MET A 58 -16.16 12.00 -12.48
CA MET A 58 -15.58 12.97 -11.57
C MET A 58 -14.73 13.96 -12.38
N THR A 59 -15.05 15.24 -12.28
CA THR A 59 -14.34 16.31 -12.99
C THR A 59 -13.87 17.36 -12.00
N HIS A 60 -12.60 17.75 -12.11
CA HIS A 60 -12.04 18.82 -11.30
C HIS A 60 -12.57 20.16 -11.82
N VAL A 61 -13.21 20.94 -10.95
CA VAL A 61 -13.74 22.25 -11.31
C VAL A 61 -12.72 23.33 -10.97
N ASP A 62 -12.39 23.50 -9.69
CA ASP A 62 -11.44 24.52 -9.19
C ASP A 62 -10.98 24.17 -7.76
N ASP A 63 -9.75 24.56 -7.36
CA ASP A 63 -9.20 24.51 -5.99
C ASP A 63 -9.61 23.32 -5.11
N GLY A 64 -9.52 22.10 -5.66
CA GLY A 64 -9.84 20.88 -4.91
C GLY A 64 -11.33 20.55 -4.80
N VAL A 65 -12.19 21.31 -5.48
CA VAL A 65 -13.63 21.02 -5.64
C VAL A 65 -13.84 20.13 -6.86
N TYR A 66 -14.46 18.98 -6.62
CA TYR A 66 -14.80 18.00 -7.65
C TYR A 66 -16.31 17.96 -7.87
N ARG A 67 -16.73 17.97 -9.13
CA ARG A 67 -18.13 17.71 -9.52
C ARG A 67 -18.34 16.21 -9.70
N ASN A 68 -19.54 15.76 -9.37
CA ASN A 68 -19.96 14.35 -9.37
C ASN A 68 -19.07 13.48 -8.47
N ASP A 69 -18.67 14.05 -7.33
CA ASP A 69 -17.90 13.34 -6.32
C ASP A 69 -18.81 12.60 -5.34
N CYS A 70 -18.57 11.30 -5.20
CA CYS A 70 -19.27 10.44 -4.26
C CYS A 70 -18.78 10.60 -2.81
N VAL A 71 -17.76 11.43 -2.57
CA VAL A 71 -17.26 11.81 -1.23
C VAL A 71 -17.70 13.22 -0.85
N SER A 72 -18.68 13.78 -1.54
CA SER A 72 -19.30 15.04 -1.12
C SER A 72 -20.08 14.85 0.19
N PRO A 73 -20.22 15.88 1.04
CA PRO A 73 -20.99 15.82 2.29
C PRO A 73 -22.42 15.28 2.10
N SER A 74 -22.99 15.46 0.91
CA SER A 74 -24.29 14.96 0.51
C SER A 74 -24.38 13.43 0.35
N CYS A 75 -23.26 12.72 0.24
CA CYS A 75 -23.24 11.26 0.08
C CYS A 75 -23.01 10.50 1.41
N PHE A 76 -22.70 11.24 2.48
CA PHE A 76 -22.56 10.65 3.80
C PHE A 76 -23.92 10.56 4.49
N ARG A 77 -24.19 9.42 5.09
CA ARG A 77 -25.26 9.27 6.07
C ARG A 77 -24.92 10.08 7.32
N SER A 78 -25.93 10.32 8.16
CA SER A 78 -25.77 11.04 9.43
C SER A 78 -24.76 10.41 10.40
N ASP A 79 -24.42 9.13 10.19
CA ASP A 79 -23.41 8.38 10.95
C ASP A 79 -21.98 8.53 10.39
N GLY A 80 -21.79 9.30 9.32
CA GLY A 80 -20.51 9.47 8.65
C GLY A 80 -20.11 8.30 7.74
N THR A 81 -21.02 7.35 7.46
CA THR A 81 -20.78 6.26 6.52
C THR A 81 -21.29 6.61 5.12
N LEU A 82 -20.66 6.05 4.08
CA LEU A 82 -21.14 6.19 2.71
C LEU A 82 -22.38 5.32 2.50
N ALA A 83 -23.42 5.88 1.90
CA ALA A 83 -24.60 5.10 1.54
C ALA A 83 -24.28 4.15 0.36
N GLU A 84 -24.47 2.85 0.57
CA GLU A 84 -24.39 1.83 -0.49
C GLU A 84 -25.79 1.44 -0.95
N ILE A 85 -25.94 1.23 -2.25
CA ILE A 85 -27.10 0.58 -2.88
C ILE A 85 -26.69 -0.76 -3.47
N GLU A 86 -27.45 -1.80 -3.15
CA GLU A 86 -27.28 -3.15 -3.68
C GLU A 86 -28.34 -3.39 -4.76
N TYR A 87 -27.92 -3.85 -5.93
CA TYR A 87 -28.80 -4.15 -7.05
C TYR A 87 -28.39 -5.42 -7.78
N ASP A 88 -29.37 -6.07 -8.41
CA ASP A 88 -29.14 -7.25 -9.24
C ASP A 88 -28.55 -6.83 -10.58
N CYS A 89 -27.37 -7.34 -10.91
CA CYS A 89 -26.64 -7.02 -12.14
C CYS A 89 -26.37 -8.28 -12.96
N THR A 90 -26.25 -8.10 -14.27
CA THR A 90 -25.81 -9.18 -15.16
C THR A 90 -24.30 -9.36 -15.06
N LEU A 91 -23.79 -10.50 -15.51
CA LEU A 91 -22.36 -10.74 -15.61
C LEU A 91 -21.64 -9.68 -16.48
N GLU A 92 -22.30 -9.22 -17.55
CA GLU A 92 -21.71 -8.22 -18.45
C GLU A 92 -21.52 -6.89 -17.71
N ASP A 93 -22.53 -6.47 -16.93
CA ASP A 93 -22.45 -5.27 -16.09
C ASP A 93 -21.36 -5.40 -15.04
N PHE A 94 -21.29 -6.56 -14.36
CA PHE A 94 -20.24 -6.83 -13.39
C PHE A 94 -18.83 -6.71 -13.99
N THR A 95 -18.63 -7.26 -15.20
CA THR A 95 -17.33 -7.19 -15.88
C THR A 95 -16.95 -5.74 -16.21
N ARG A 96 -17.90 -4.95 -16.72
CA ARG A 96 -17.70 -3.51 -17.00
C ARG A 96 -17.36 -2.72 -15.74
N ILE A 97 -18.04 -3.02 -14.63
CA ILE A 97 -17.76 -2.40 -13.32
C ILE A 97 -16.32 -2.73 -12.90
N VAL A 98 -15.93 -4.00 -12.96
CA VAL A 98 -14.59 -4.46 -12.57
C VAL A 98 -13.49 -3.82 -13.42
N GLU A 99 -13.67 -3.73 -14.74
CA GLU A 99 -12.72 -3.07 -15.63
C GLU A 99 -12.58 -1.57 -15.30
N SER A 100 -13.69 -0.91 -14.94
CA SER A 100 -13.69 0.51 -14.60
C SER A 100 -13.01 0.84 -13.26
N TYR A 101 -12.87 -0.12 -12.33
CA TYR A 101 -12.26 0.15 -11.02
C TYR A 101 -10.82 0.62 -11.12
N SER A 102 -10.05 0.11 -12.08
CA SER A 102 -8.67 0.56 -12.30
C SER A 102 -8.61 2.07 -12.53
N ARG A 103 -9.45 2.58 -13.44
CA ARG A 103 -9.57 4.01 -13.74
C ARG A 103 -10.13 4.81 -12.58
N GLN A 104 -11.08 4.25 -11.82
CA GLN A 104 -11.64 4.93 -10.65
C GLN A 104 -10.60 5.10 -9.53
N LEU A 105 -9.72 4.12 -9.32
CA LEU A 105 -8.62 4.22 -8.37
C LEU A 105 -7.61 5.29 -8.77
N ASP A 106 -7.23 5.36 -10.05
CA ASP A 106 -6.33 6.40 -10.55
C ASP A 106 -6.90 7.80 -10.31
N LEU A 107 -8.20 8.00 -10.57
CA LEU A 107 -8.89 9.26 -10.31
C LEU A 107 -8.96 9.60 -8.81
N ALA A 108 -9.18 8.60 -7.97
CA ALA A 108 -9.20 8.77 -6.51
C ALA A 108 -7.81 9.19 -5.97
N PHE A 109 -6.73 8.58 -6.47
CA PHE A 109 -5.37 8.97 -6.12
C PHE A 109 -5.00 10.36 -6.63
N GLU A 110 -5.37 10.70 -7.87
CA GLU A 110 -5.14 12.04 -8.42
C GLU A 110 -5.83 13.12 -7.55
N ARG A 111 -7.03 12.82 -7.06
CA ARG A 111 -7.72 13.69 -6.12
C ARG A 111 -7.00 13.78 -4.78
N LEU A 112 -6.60 12.64 -4.22
CA LEU A 112 -5.87 12.62 -2.96
C LEU A 112 -4.62 13.50 -3.04
N ASP A 113 -3.85 13.39 -4.12
CA ASP A 113 -2.64 14.19 -4.33
C ASP A 113 -2.90 15.69 -4.45
N LYS A 114 -4.05 16.09 -5.03
CA LYS A 114 -4.45 17.50 -5.15
C LYS A 114 -5.01 18.10 -3.87
N VAL A 115 -5.77 17.32 -3.09
CA VAL A 115 -6.39 17.77 -1.84
C VAL A 115 -5.39 17.79 -0.69
N THR A 116 -4.45 16.85 -0.67
CA THR A 116 -3.39 16.74 0.36
C THR A 116 -2.67 18.08 0.63
N PRO A 117 -2.11 18.79 -0.35
CA PRO A 117 -1.41 20.06 -0.09
C PRO A 117 -2.33 21.18 0.43
N LEU A 118 -3.63 21.16 0.08
CA LEU A 118 -4.59 22.14 0.58
C LEU A 118 -4.88 21.91 2.07
N VAL A 119 -5.14 20.66 2.44
CA VAL A 119 -5.37 20.26 3.83
C VAL A 119 -4.12 20.48 4.69
N LEU A 120 -2.93 20.12 4.18
CA LEU A 120 -1.67 20.38 4.89
C LEU A 120 -1.43 21.87 5.13
N ARG A 121 -1.76 22.75 4.17
CA ARG A 121 -1.65 24.20 4.36
C ARG A 121 -2.63 24.70 5.42
N GLY A 122 -3.89 24.27 5.35
CA GLY A 122 -4.90 24.61 6.36
C GLY A 122 -4.49 24.17 7.77
N ILE A 123 -4.04 22.93 7.93
CA ILE A 123 -3.55 22.42 9.22
C ILE A 123 -2.34 23.23 9.69
N ALA A 124 -1.40 23.57 8.80
CA ALA A 124 -0.22 24.36 9.18
C ALA A 124 -0.61 25.77 9.64
N THR A 125 -1.59 26.42 8.99
CA THR A 125 -2.08 27.74 9.40
C THR A 125 -2.88 27.65 10.70
N ASP A 126 -3.74 26.66 10.84
CA ASP A 126 -4.62 26.51 12.02
C ASP A 126 -3.81 26.13 13.26
N MET A 127 -2.82 25.23 13.11
CA MET A 127 -1.89 24.88 14.19
C MET A 127 -1.06 26.08 14.61
N ARG A 128 -0.58 26.88 13.65
CA ARG A 128 0.15 28.10 13.95
C ARG A 128 -0.73 29.09 14.71
N GLN A 129 -1.97 29.28 14.28
CA GLN A 129 -2.93 30.16 14.95
C GLN A 129 -3.24 29.66 16.37
N LEU A 130 -3.46 28.36 16.56
CA LEU A 130 -3.69 27.78 17.89
C LEU A 130 -2.48 27.98 18.82
N VAL A 131 -1.27 27.83 18.30
CA VAL A 131 -0.03 28.06 19.07
C VAL A 131 0.15 29.54 19.38
N GLU A 132 -0.12 30.43 18.42
CA GLU A 132 -0.08 31.88 18.64
C GLU A 132 -1.07 32.28 19.75
N GLU A 133 -2.33 31.88 19.65
CA GLU A 133 -3.39 32.23 20.61
C GLU A 133 -3.22 31.58 22.00
N ASN A 134 -2.85 30.30 22.06
CA ASN A 134 -2.83 29.57 23.34
C ASN A 134 -1.49 29.56 24.03
N VAL A 135 -0.38 29.68 23.29
CA VAL A 135 0.98 29.57 23.83
C VAL A 135 1.67 30.92 23.81
N ILE A 136 1.80 31.54 22.64
CA ILE A 136 2.57 32.77 22.50
C ILE A 136 1.89 33.92 23.23
N ASP A 137 0.60 34.15 23.00
CA ASP A 137 -0.12 35.26 23.64
C ASP A 137 -0.19 35.11 25.17
N LYS A 138 -0.32 33.89 25.69
CA LYS A 138 -0.26 33.65 27.14
C LYS A 138 1.14 33.89 27.70
N ILE A 139 2.19 33.49 26.98
CA ILE A 139 3.57 33.76 27.38
C ILE A 139 3.85 35.26 27.36
N VAL A 140 3.40 35.99 26.33
CA VAL A 140 3.55 37.45 26.23
C VAL A 140 2.78 38.14 27.34
N TRP A 141 1.53 37.74 27.59
CA TRP A 141 0.72 38.30 28.67
C TRP A 141 1.36 38.10 30.06
N ILE A 142 1.93 36.92 30.32
CA ILE A 142 2.70 36.68 31.55
C ILE A 142 3.99 37.51 31.53
N ALA A 143 4.75 37.53 30.43
CA ALA A 143 6.00 38.28 30.32
C ALA A 143 5.83 39.78 30.55
N ASP A 144 4.74 40.37 30.04
CA ASP A 144 4.36 41.77 30.26
C ASP A 144 3.89 42.01 31.69
N GLY A 145 3.28 41.00 32.35
CA GLY A 145 2.94 41.04 33.77
C GLY A 145 4.14 40.84 34.71
N VAL A 146 5.22 40.18 34.25
CA VAL A 146 6.42 39.87 35.03
C VAL A 146 7.66 40.58 34.49
N THR A 147 7.53 41.83 34.02
CA THR A 147 8.65 42.71 33.62
C THR A 147 9.62 43.02 34.79
N CYS A 148 10.29 42.00 35.30
CA CYS A 148 11.65 42.08 35.76
C CYS A 148 12.51 42.03 34.48
N GLY A 149 13.00 43.18 34.01
CA GLY A 149 13.78 43.36 32.77
C GLY A 149 15.10 42.57 32.66
N PHE A 150 15.31 41.56 33.50
CA PHE A 150 16.49 40.70 33.51
C PHE A 150 16.33 39.44 32.63
N MET A 151 15.10 38.96 32.40
CA MET A 151 14.91 37.63 31.80
C MET A 151 14.94 37.64 30.25
N GLY A 152 14.70 38.78 29.60
CA GLY A 152 14.68 38.89 28.14
C GLY A 152 16.03 38.54 27.50
N ALA A 153 17.15 38.97 28.08
CA ALA A 153 18.48 38.66 27.57
C ALA A 153 18.79 37.15 27.63
N THR A 154 18.37 36.48 28.69
CA THR A 154 18.57 35.03 28.87
C THR A 154 17.69 34.20 27.93
N PHE A 155 16.48 34.69 27.62
CA PHE A 155 15.59 33.99 26.70
C PHE A 155 16.12 34.01 25.25
N PHE A 156 16.56 35.16 24.73
CA PHE A 156 17.12 35.24 23.38
C PHE A 156 18.38 34.38 23.23
N THR A 157 19.25 34.36 24.24
CA THR A 157 20.45 33.50 24.24
C THR A 157 20.11 32.01 24.32
N PHE A 158 19.04 31.63 25.02
CA PHE A 158 18.54 30.26 25.00
C PHE A 158 17.98 29.87 23.64
N VAL A 159 17.15 30.72 23.02
CA VAL A 159 16.55 30.47 21.69
C VAL A 159 17.63 30.38 20.61
N ASP A 160 18.62 31.27 20.61
CA ASP A 160 19.76 31.20 19.69
C ASP A 160 20.59 29.93 19.93
N GLY A 161 20.82 29.56 21.19
CA GLY A 161 21.50 28.33 21.55
C GLY A 161 20.76 27.09 21.05
N MET A 162 19.43 27.07 21.19
CA MET A 162 18.58 25.96 20.77
C MET A 162 18.45 25.89 19.25
N CYS A 163 18.36 27.02 18.54
CA CYS A 163 18.35 27.05 17.09
C CYS A 163 19.69 26.57 16.50
N PHE A 164 20.81 27.15 16.94
CA PHE A 164 22.11 26.82 16.34
C PHE A 164 22.57 25.40 16.68
N ARG A 165 22.45 24.99 17.94
CA ARG A 165 22.87 23.64 18.36
C ARG A 165 21.83 22.57 18.06
N GLY A 166 20.54 22.92 18.07
CA GLY A 166 19.45 21.99 17.79
C GLY A 166 19.48 21.51 16.35
N VAL A 167 19.62 22.41 15.37
CA VAL A 167 19.70 22.04 13.94
C VAL A 167 20.88 21.09 13.69
N TRP A 168 22.03 21.38 14.29
CA TRP A 168 23.20 20.51 14.19
C TRP A 168 22.94 19.13 14.83
N GLY A 169 22.29 19.08 15.99
CA GLY A 169 21.90 17.83 16.67
C GLY A 169 20.94 16.98 15.84
N PHE A 170 19.90 17.58 15.25
CA PHE A 170 18.97 16.87 14.36
C PHE A 170 19.67 16.32 13.12
N SER A 171 20.63 17.06 12.57
CA SER A 171 21.43 16.57 11.43
C SER A 171 22.27 15.33 11.79
N ALA A 172 22.83 15.29 13.00
CA ALA A 172 23.61 14.15 13.50
C ALA A 172 22.71 12.92 13.75
N ILE A 173 21.50 13.12 14.29
CA ILE A 173 20.52 12.05 14.47
C ILE A 173 20.10 11.48 13.11
N ALA A 174 19.82 12.33 12.12
CA ALA A 174 19.49 11.88 10.77
C ALA A 174 20.60 11.01 10.15
N ALA A 175 21.87 11.41 10.32
CA ALA A 175 23.01 10.61 9.88
C ALA A 175 23.06 9.22 10.56
N SER A 176 22.68 9.12 11.84
CA SER A 176 22.64 7.85 12.57
C SER A 176 21.57 6.89 12.03
N TYR A 177 20.40 7.42 11.61
CA TYR A 177 19.36 6.60 10.98
C TYR A 177 19.81 6.06 9.63
N VAL A 178 20.52 6.87 8.83
CA VAL A 178 21.09 6.42 7.56
C VAL A 178 22.12 5.31 7.79
N ALA A 179 22.98 5.44 8.80
CA ALA A 179 23.94 4.40 9.16
C ALA A 179 23.26 3.09 9.57
N CYS A 180 22.20 3.15 10.40
CA CYS A 180 21.41 1.97 10.77
C CYS A 180 20.75 1.31 9.56
N ALA A 181 20.23 2.08 8.60
CA ALA A 181 19.62 1.54 7.38
C ALA A 181 20.64 0.78 6.52
N VAL A 182 21.86 1.33 6.38
CA VAL A 182 22.94 0.66 5.66
C VAL A 182 23.38 -0.64 6.36
N LEU A 183 23.49 -0.64 7.69
CA LEU A 183 23.80 -1.85 8.47
C LEU A 183 22.70 -2.91 8.36
N ALA A 184 21.44 -2.51 8.36
CA ALA A 184 20.31 -3.43 8.17
C ALA A 184 20.35 -4.07 6.77
N LEU A 185 20.63 -3.28 5.73
CA LEU A 185 20.79 -3.79 4.36
C LEU A 185 21.94 -4.79 4.29
N PHE A 186 23.07 -4.49 4.92
CA PHE A 186 24.22 -5.39 4.99
C PHE A 186 23.87 -6.73 5.67
N LEU A 187 23.11 -6.72 6.78
CA LEU A 187 22.65 -7.95 7.44
C LEU A 187 21.74 -8.79 6.54
N VAL A 188 20.85 -8.16 5.77
CA VAL A 188 19.99 -8.86 4.81
C VAL A 188 20.82 -9.57 3.74
N ILE A 189 21.87 -8.92 3.23
CA ILE A 189 22.80 -9.54 2.25
C ILE A 189 23.51 -10.75 2.87
N LEU A 190 24.02 -10.63 4.09
CA LEU A 190 24.69 -11.74 4.77
C LEU A 190 23.75 -12.93 5.00
N LEU A 191 22.52 -12.67 5.45
CA LEU A 191 21.50 -13.72 5.63
C LEU A 191 21.20 -14.44 4.32
N TYR A 192 21.12 -13.69 3.21
CA TYR A 192 20.92 -14.25 1.88
C TYR A 192 22.09 -15.15 1.44
N LEU A 193 23.34 -14.73 1.68
CA LEU A 193 24.53 -15.54 1.37
C LEU A 193 24.55 -16.85 2.18
N VAL A 194 24.27 -16.79 3.48
CA VAL A 194 24.21 -17.98 4.34
C VAL A 194 23.14 -18.96 3.84
N TRP A 195 21.95 -18.45 3.50
CA TRP A 195 20.89 -19.28 2.91
C TRP A 195 21.33 -19.92 1.59
N ARG A 196 22.01 -19.17 0.73
CA ARG A 196 22.52 -19.69 -0.55
C ARG A 196 23.56 -20.79 -0.34
N PHE A 197 24.51 -20.59 0.57
CA PHE A 197 25.51 -21.59 0.94
C PHE A 197 24.88 -22.87 1.53
N ALA A 198 23.86 -22.72 2.37
CA ALA A 198 23.13 -23.84 2.94
C ALA A 198 22.44 -24.69 1.85
N LEU A 199 21.80 -24.04 0.87
CA LEU A 199 21.19 -24.71 -0.28
C LEU A 199 22.22 -25.43 -1.15
N ASP A 200 23.34 -24.79 -1.47
CA ASP A 200 24.36 -25.41 -2.32
C ASP A 200 25.00 -26.63 -1.63
N THR A 201 25.18 -26.57 -0.30
CA THR A 201 25.66 -27.71 0.50
C THR A 201 24.62 -28.85 0.52
N TYR A 202 23.34 -28.52 0.62
CA TYR A 202 22.27 -29.51 0.59
C TYR A 202 22.21 -30.26 -0.74
N GLU A 203 22.33 -29.56 -1.87
CA GLU A 203 22.31 -30.18 -3.19
C GLU A 203 23.54 -31.06 -3.46
N LEU A 204 24.74 -30.63 -3.02
CA LEU A 204 25.96 -31.45 -3.12
C LEU A 204 25.82 -32.76 -2.33
N ASN A 205 25.36 -32.68 -1.08
CA ASN A 205 25.13 -33.87 -0.25
C ASN A 205 24.07 -34.81 -0.86
N LYS A 206 23.04 -34.27 -1.52
CA LYS A 206 22.01 -35.07 -2.18
C LYS A 206 22.59 -35.87 -3.36
N GLN A 207 23.48 -35.28 -4.15
CA GLN A 207 24.14 -35.95 -5.27
C GLN A 207 25.08 -37.06 -4.79
N ASP A 208 25.89 -36.80 -3.76
CA ASP A 208 26.80 -37.81 -3.19
C ASP A 208 26.03 -39.02 -2.63
N ASN A 209 24.90 -38.78 -1.96
CA ASN A 209 24.03 -39.85 -1.46
C ASN A 209 23.37 -40.67 -2.59
N GLN A 210 23.11 -40.07 -3.76
CA GLN A 210 22.59 -40.77 -4.93
C GLN A 210 23.69 -41.56 -5.65
N ALA A 211 24.90 -41.03 -5.76
CA ALA A 211 26.05 -41.71 -6.34
C ALA A 211 26.55 -42.89 -5.47
N ALA A 212 26.44 -42.77 -4.15
CA ALA A 212 26.76 -43.84 -3.20
C ALA A 212 25.74 -44.98 -3.19
N ARG A 213 24.55 -44.81 -3.79
CA ARG A 213 23.65 -45.92 -4.09
C ARG A 213 24.03 -46.47 -5.47
N PRO A 214 24.80 -47.56 -5.57
CA PRO A 214 24.97 -48.23 -6.86
C PRO A 214 23.58 -48.55 -7.40
N TYR A 215 23.37 -48.28 -8.68
CA TYR A 215 22.15 -48.60 -9.42
C TYR A 215 21.79 -50.08 -9.26
N THR A 216 21.12 -50.45 -8.18
CA THR A 216 20.23 -51.61 -8.18
C THR A 216 19.01 -51.13 -8.94
N GLY A 217 19.01 -51.39 -10.25
CA GLY A 217 17.82 -51.33 -11.07
C GLY A 217 16.76 -52.23 -10.46
N VAL A 218 15.92 -51.66 -9.62
CA VAL A 218 14.63 -52.23 -9.24
C VAL A 218 13.60 -51.23 -9.74
N THR A 219 13.12 -51.50 -10.94
CA THR A 219 11.80 -51.08 -11.37
C THR A 219 10.82 -51.63 -10.34
N VAL A 220 10.34 -50.79 -9.41
CA VAL A 220 9.11 -51.10 -8.69
C VAL A 220 7.98 -50.78 -9.67
N GLU A 221 7.80 -51.70 -10.61
CA GLU A 221 6.53 -51.89 -11.28
C GLU A 221 5.50 -52.24 -10.19
N GLY A 222 4.34 -51.62 -10.29
CA GLY A 222 3.45 -51.41 -9.15
C GLY A 222 3.03 -52.68 -8.41
N GLU A 223 2.86 -52.51 -7.10
CA GLU A 223 1.95 -53.36 -6.34
C GLU A 223 0.94 -52.43 -5.64
N PRO A 224 -0.32 -52.41 -6.10
CA PRO A 224 -1.42 -51.82 -5.36
C PRO A 224 -1.94 -52.82 -4.32
N LEU A 225 -2.70 -52.32 -3.33
CA LEU A 225 -3.50 -53.04 -2.33
C LEU A 225 -2.69 -53.49 -1.09
N THR A 226 -3.17 -53.46 0.15
CA THR A 226 -4.49 -53.17 0.75
C THR A 226 -4.32 -53.14 2.26
N ASN A 227 -5.10 -52.31 2.94
CA ASN A 227 -5.79 -52.53 4.22
C ASN A 227 -5.20 -53.50 5.27
N ALA A 228 -4.95 -52.99 6.49
CA ALA A 228 -5.35 -53.57 7.79
C ALA A 228 -4.58 -52.82 8.90
N ALA A 229 -5.22 -51.99 9.73
CA ALA A 229 -6.01 -52.34 10.92
C ALA A 229 -5.17 -52.74 12.15
N LYS A 230 -5.55 -52.17 13.31
CA LYS A 230 -5.02 -52.26 14.69
C LYS A 230 -3.85 -51.32 15.02
N GLU A 231 -3.91 -50.51 16.08
CA GLU A 231 -4.86 -50.25 17.18
C GLU A 231 -4.68 -48.79 17.61
#